data_AF-A0A2P4X2E1-F1
#
_entry.id   AF-A0A2P4X2E1-F1
#
_cell.length_a   1.000
_cell.length_b   1.000
_cell.length_c   1.000
_cell.angle_alpha   90.00
_cell.angle_beta   90.00
_cell.angle_gamma   90.00
#
_symmetry.space_group_name_H-M   'P 1'
#
loop_
_entity.id
_entity.type
_entity.pdbx_description
1 polymer ?
#
loop_
_entity_poly.entity_id
_entity_poly.type
_entity_poly.pdbx_seq_one_letter_code
_entity_poly.pdbx_strand_id
1 'polypeptide(L)'
;KFLKAGSSRYDVVPLVEKIKGKPLYNEFVILCGRGALHEEAVTSLVYELNDLRGAESYSVKYGARAPSAGSSGATNKKTGGGAVVMERNDALMELLKICFSPRDESKKAAFNDFGFQLLTRHGKSLDSATVLEMVPPSTPLSKLGEFFAQALPHSAHNVREMSITKSLSNVYNLQVQCDRVERLTQSVQVDPNTLCPVCHKRIGDIVFAVYPNGKVVHYNCTNSNLQLCPVTGEHFS
;
A
#
# COMPACT_ATOMS: atom_id res chain seq x y z
N LYS A 1 -5.69 -0.01 -29.41
CA LYS A 1 -4.81 0.99 -28.72
C LYS A 1 -5.47 1.62 -27.48
N PHE A 2 -6.78 1.87 -27.49
CA PHE A 2 -7.52 2.51 -26.38
C PHE A 2 -7.49 1.74 -25.04
N LEU A 3 -7.60 0.41 -25.04
CA LEU A 3 -7.59 -0.42 -23.82
C LEU A 3 -6.21 -0.59 -23.18
N LYS A 4 -5.12 -0.39 -23.95
CA LYS A 4 -3.74 -0.50 -23.47
C LYS A 4 -3.21 0.80 -22.87
N ALA A 5 -3.94 1.91 -23.03
CA ALA A 5 -3.50 3.21 -22.53
C ALA A 5 -3.67 3.29 -21.00
N GLY A 6 -2.62 3.71 -20.29
CA GLY A 6 -2.63 3.85 -18.82
C GLY A 6 -3.74 4.79 -18.32
N SER A 7 -4.01 5.86 -19.07
CA SER A 7 -4.94 6.95 -18.73
C SER A 7 -6.41 6.72 -19.11
N SER A 8 -6.77 5.54 -19.62
CA SER A 8 -8.12 5.32 -20.13
C SER A 8 -9.14 5.20 -18.98
N ARG A 9 -10.10 6.14 -18.94
CA ARG A 9 -11.15 6.29 -17.90
C ARG A 9 -12.41 5.47 -18.22
N TYR A 10 -12.26 4.28 -18.78
CA TYR A 10 -13.43 3.42 -18.98
C TYR A 10 -13.75 2.64 -17.71
N ASP A 11 -15.05 2.47 -17.46
CA ASP A 11 -15.54 1.56 -16.43
C ASP A 11 -15.39 0.12 -16.93
N VAL A 12 -14.77 -0.72 -16.11
CA VAL A 12 -14.44 -2.11 -16.47
C VAL A 12 -15.68 -2.99 -16.40
N VAL A 13 -16.52 -2.83 -15.37
CA VAL A 13 -17.65 -3.72 -15.09
C VAL A 13 -18.65 -3.78 -16.26
N PRO A 14 -19.13 -2.65 -16.83
CA PRO A 14 -20.11 -2.69 -17.91
C PRO A 14 -19.52 -3.17 -19.24
N LEU A 15 -18.21 -3.01 -19.43
CA LEU A 15 -17.52 -3.47 -20.64
C LEU A 15 -17.28 -4.98 -20.60
N VAL A 16 -16.93 -5.52 -19.44
CA VAL A 16 -16.78 -6.96 -19.22
C VAL A 16 -18.09 -7.68 -19.53
N GLU A 17 -19.24 -7.19 -19.04
CA GLU A 17 -20.55 -7.78 -19.34
C GLU A 17 -20.88 -7.78 -20.84
N LYS A 18 -20.56 -6.69 -21.56
CA LYS A 18 -20.82 -6.57 -23.00
C LYS A 18 -19.91 -7.43 -23.88
N ILE A 19 -18.76 -7.83 -23.35
CA ILE A 19 -17.74 -8.61 -24.06
C ILE A 19 -17.83 -10.09 -23.70
N LYS A 20 -18.40 -10.44 -22.54
CA LYS A 20 -18.65 -11.82 -22.12
C LYS A 20 -19.44 -12.56 -23.21
N GLY A 21 -18.87 -13.66 -23.73
CA GLY A 21 -19.47 -14.46 -24.80
C GLY A 21 -19.12 -14.05 -26.24
N LYS A 22 -18.28 -13.02 -26.44
CA LYS A 22 -17.75 -12.67 -27.77
C LYS A 22 -16.33 -13.23 -27.95
N PRO A 23 -15.86 -13.49 -29.19
CA PRO A 23 -14.51 -13.98 -29.48
C PRO A 23 -13.45 -12.85 -29.37
N LEU A 24 -13.54 -12.01 -28.34
CA LEU A 24 -12.64 -10.87 -28.06
C LEU A 24 -11.85 -11.15 -26.79
N TYR A 25 -11.20 -12.32 -26.74
CA TYR A 25 -10.53 -12.83 -25.54
C TYR A 25 -9.34 -11.98 -25.10
N ASN A 26 -8.55 -11.45 -26.04
CA ASN A 26 -7.41 -10.60 -25.73
C ASN A 26 -7.83 -9.28 -25.09
N GLU A 27 -8.89 -8.65 -25.61
CA GLU A 27 -9.48 -7.44 -25.06
C GLU A 27 -10.11 -7.71 -23.69
N PHE A 28 -10.81 -8.85 -23.54
CA PHE A 28 -11.40 -9.30 -22.29
C PHE A 28 -10.35 -9.44 -21.17
N VAL A 29 -9.24 -10.14 -21.44
CA VAL A 29 -8.15 -10.31 -20.48
C VAL A 29 -7.55 -8.97 -20.03
N ILE A 30 -7.37 -8.02 -20.96
CA ILE A 30 -6.87 -6.67 -20.63
C ILE A 30 -7.85 -5.92 -19.73
N LEU A 31 -9.16 -6.03 -19.99
CA LEU A 31 -10.19 -5.42 -19.15
C LEU A 31 -10.18 -6.04 -17.75
N CYS A 32 -10.21 -7.36 -17.66
CA CYS A 32 -10.18 -8.08 -16.39
C CYS A 32 -8.93 -7.77 -15.56
N GLY A 33 -7.76 -7.60 -16.20
CA GLY A 33 -6.54 -7.13 -15.55
C GLY A 33 -6.67 -5.77 -14.87
N ARG A 34 -7.44 -4.84 -15.45
CA ARG A 34 -7.71 -3.53 -14.81
C ARG A 34 -8.84 -3.58 -13.79
N GLY A 35 -9.78 -4.51 -13.94
CA GLY A 35 -10.91 -4.69 -13.02
C GLY A 35 -10.63 -5.60 -11.82
N ALA A 36 -9.41 -6.11 -11.68
CA ALA A 36 -9.04 -7.13 -10.68
C ALA A 36 -9.90 -8.41 -10.76
N LEU A 37 -10.44 -8.71 -11.95
CA LEU A 37 -11.23 -9.92 -12.23
C LEU A 37 -10.29 -11.03 -12.71
N HIS A 38 -9.46 -11.53 -11.80
CA HIS A 38 -8.37 -12.45 -12.15
C HIS A 38 -8.87 -13.86 -12.51
N GLU A 39 -9.95 -14.32 -11.90
CA GLU A 39 -10.53 -15.64 -12.15
C GLU A 39 -11.01 -15.79 -13.59
N GLU A 40 -11.78 -14.83 -14.08
CA GLU A 40 -12.29 -14.87 -15.44
C GLU A 40 -11.18 -14.69 -16.47
N ALA A 41 -10.19 -13.83 -16.18
CA ALA A 41 -9.04 -13.63 -17.06
C ALA A 41 -8.22 -14.90 -17.23
N VAL A 42 -7.83 -15.51 -16.11
CA VAL A 42 -6.99 -16.72 -16.13
C VAL A 42 -7.77 -17.88 -16.74
N THR A 43 -9.05 -18.05 -16.39
CA THR A 43 -9.91 -19.07 -17.01
C THR A 43 -9.99 -18.90 -18.52
N SER A 44 -10.19 -17.67 -19.02
CA SER A 44 -10.23 -17.39 -20.46
C SER A 44 -8.89 -17.69 -21.14
N LEU A 45 -7.76 -17.32 -20.53
CA LEU A 45 -6.43 -17.60 -21.08
C LEU A 45 -6.13 -19.11 -21.14
N VAL A 46 -6.51 -19.85 -20.09
CA VAL A 46 -6.19 -21.27 -19.97
C VAL A 46 -7.11 -22.14 -20.82
N TYR A 47 -8.42 -21.90 -20.82
CA TYR A 47 -9.39 -22.78 -21.50
C TYR A 47 -9.75 -22.32 -22.91
N GLU A 48 -9.93 -21.02 -23.14
CA GLU A 48 -10.34 -20.50 -24.45
C GLU A 48 -9.15 -20.29 -25.39
N LEU A 49 -8.04 -19.74 -24.85
CA LEU A 49 -6.82 -19.47 -25.63
C LEU A 49 -5.77 -20.59 -25.53
N ASN A 50 -5.93 -21.53 -24.59
CA ASN A 50 -4.97 -22.60 -24.31
C ASN A 50 -3.52 -22.07 -24.14
N ASP A 51 -3.37 -20.89 -23.53
CA ASP A 51 -2.11 -20.19 -23.34
C ASP A 51 -1.73 -20.05 -21.86
N LEU A 52 -1.06 -21.09 -21.34
CA LEU A 52 -0.52 -21.13 -19.98
C LEU A 52 0.56 -20.06 -19.72
N ARG A 53 1.39 -19.76 -20.73
CA ARG A 53 2.48 -18.77 -20.60
C ARG A 53 1.93 -17.34 -20.63
N GLY A 54 0.89 -17.10 -21.41
CA GLY A 54 0.12 -15.86 -21.40
C GLY A 54 -0.56 -15.64 -20.06
N ALA A 55 -1.10 -16.71 -19.45
CA ALA A 55 -1.65 -16.65 -18.10
C ALA A 55 -0.59 -16.30 -17.04
N GLU A 56 0.59 -16.92 -17.07
CA GLU A 56 1.70 -16.54 -16.19
C GLU A 56 2.08 -15.07 -16.38
N SER A 57 2.24 -14.63 -17.63
CA SER A 57 2.61 -13.25 -17.96
C SER A 57 1.56 -12.24 -17.49
N TYR A 58 0.27 -12.59 -17.62
CA TYR A 58 -0.84 -11.81 -17.08
C TYR A 58 -0.76 -11.73 -15.55
N SER A 59 -0.57 -12.86 -14.88
CA SER A 59 -0.55 -12.91 -13.41
C SER A 59 0.62 -12.14 -12.83
N VAL A 60 1.81 -12.20 -13.43
CA VAL A 60 2.95 -11.37 -13.01
C VAL A 60 2.66 -9.89 -13.20
N LYS A 61 1.98 -9.51 -14.29
CA LYS A 61 1.73 -8.10 -14.64
C LYS A 61 0.60 -7.46 -13.85
N TYR A 62 -0.49 -8.19 -13.62
CA TYR A 62 -1.73 -7.67 -13.03
C TYR A 62 -2.04 -8.23 -11.64
N GLY A 63 -1.40 -9.33 -11.25
CA GLY A 63 -1.71 -10.02 -10.00
C GLY A 63 -0.96 -9.48 -8.79
N ALA A 64 0.24 -8.90 -8.95
CA ALA A 64 0.84 -8.08 -7.90
C ALA A 64 0.09 -6.75 -7.88
N ARG A 65 -0.96 -6.67 -7.07
CA ARG A 65 -1.78 -5.47 -6.94
C ARG A 65 -0.86 -4.27 -6.69
N ALA A 66 -0.76 -3.36 -7.65
CA ALA A 66 -0.23 -2.04 -7.38
C ALA A 66 -1.08 -1.44 -6.25
N PRO A 67 -0.49 -0.87 -5.19
CA PRO A 67 -1.27 -0.15 -4.19
C PRO A 67 -2.04 0.91 -4.95
N SER A 68 -3.35 0.72 -5.03
CA SER A 68 -4.24 1.56 -5.79
C SER A 68 -4.08 3.00 -5.30
N ALA A 69 -3.48 3.85 -6.11
CA ALA A 69 -3.63 5.29 -6.01
C ALA A 69 -5.12 5.59 -6.23
N GLY A 70 -5.88 5.68 -5.13
CA GLY A 70 -7.30 6.04 -5.14
C GLY A 70 -8.26 4.85 -5.11
N SER A 71 -8.47 4.25 -3.93
CA SER A 71 -9.77 3.68 -3.60
C SER A 71 -10.14 4.04 -2.17
N SER A 72 -10.69 5.24 -2.03
CA SER A 72 -11.62 5.61 -0.98
C SER A 72 -12.90 4.79 -1.18
N GLY A 73 -12.97 3.62 -0.54
CA GLY A 73 -14.09 2.72 -0.61
C GLY A 73 -14.19 1.91 0.67
N ALA A 74 -14.74 2.55 1.71
CA ALA A 74 -15.03 1.92 2.98
C ALA A 74 -15.93 0.68 2.79
N THR A 75 -15.41 -0.49 3.15
CA THR A 75 -16.25 -1.55 3.69
C THR A 75 -15.71 -1.91 5.06
N ASN A 76 -16.49 -1.52 6.06
CA ASN A 76 -16.21 -1.66 7.46
C ASN A 76 -16.33 -3.14 7.84
N LYS A 77 -15.23 -3.90 7.77
CA LYS A 77 -15.10 -5.19 8.46
C LYS A 77 -14.09 -5.00 9.58
N LYS A 78 -14.61 -4.84 10.80
CA LYS A 78 -13.84 -4.94 12.05
C LYS A 78 -13.20 -6.33 12.11
N THR A 79 -11.96 -6.42 11.68
CA THR A 79 -11.02 -7.44 12.14
C THR A 79 -9.78 -6.69 12.63
N GLY A 80 -9.63 -6.64 13.95
CA GLY A 80 -8.38 -6.22 14.57
C GLY A 80 -7.27 -7.17 14.15
N GLY A 81 -6.08 -6.60 13.94
CA GLY A 81 -4.93 -7.28 13.37
C GLY A 81 -4.68 -6.77 11.96
N GLY A 82 -3.78 -5.79 11.83
CA GLY A 82 -3.24 -5.39 10.54
C GLY A 82 -2.52 -6.57 9.90
N ALA A 83 -3.27 -7.39 9.18
CA ALA A 83 -2.72 -8.37 8.25
C ALA A 83 -2.05 -7.55 7.16
N VAL A 84 -0.74 -7.38 7.33
CA VAL A 84 0.17 -6.87 6.31
C VAL A 84 -0.20 -7.61 5.05
N VAL A 85 -0.64 -6.88 4.03
CA VAL A 85 -0.90 -7.45 2.71
C VAL A 85 0.49 -7.79 2.17
N MET A 86 0.98 -8.97 2.56
CA MET A 86 2.02 -9.68 1.84
C MET A 86 1.61 -9.61 0.37
N GLU A 87 2.53 -9.31 -0.54
CA GLU A 87 2.29 -9.20 -1.98
C GLU A 87 1.73 -10.53 -2.51
N ARG A 88 0.44 -10.77 -2.25
CA ARG A 88 -0.30 -11.93 -2.68
C ARG A 88 -0.65 -11.67 -4.12
N ASN A 89 -0.05 -12.46 -4.98
CA ASN A 89 -0.42 -12.43 -6.38
C ASN A 89 -1.68 -13.28 -6.58
N ASP A 90 -2.85 -12.65 -6.43
CA ASP A 90 -4.14 -13.34 -6.50
C ASP A 90 -4.36 -14.04 -7.85
N ALA A 91 -3.82 -13.47 -8.94
CA ALA A 91 -3.88 -14.07 -10.27
C ALA A 91 -2.98 -15.31 -10.42
N LEU A 92 -1.82 -15.36 -9.76
CA LEU A 92 -0.98 -16.56 -9.71
C LEU A 92 -1.64 -17.65 -8.87
N MET A 93 -2.29 -17.27 -7.77
CA MET A 93 -3.05 -18.22 -6.94
C MET A 93 -4.17 -18.87 -7.74
N GLU A 94 -4.89 -18.09 -8.54
CA GLU A 94 -5.96 -18.62 -9.39
C GLU A 94 -5.45 -19.54 -10.51
N LEU A 95 -4.31 -19.19 -11.10
CA LEU A 95 -3.64 -20.05 -12.07
C LEU A 95 -3.19 -21.38 -11.43
N LEU A 96 -2.68 -21.35 -10.20
CA LEU A 96 -2.30 -22.57 -9.46
C LEU A 96 -3.51 -23.45 -9.14
N LYS A 97 -4.65 -22.87 -8.75
CA LYS A 97 -5.90 -23.63 -8.55
C LYS A 97 -6.28 -24.39 -9.81
N ILE A 98 -6.26 -23.73 -10.96
CA ILE A 98 -6.58 -24.35 -12.25
C ILE A 98 -5.56 -25.44 -12.61
N CYS A 99 -4.29 -25.25 -12.26
CA CYS A 99 -3.23 -26.25 -12.51
C CYS A 99 -3.38 -27.52 -11.66
N PHE A 100 -3.73 -27.39 -10.37
CA PHE A 100 -3.89 -28.53 -9.46
C PHE A 100 -5.29 -29.16 -9.50
N SER A 101 -6.31 -28.40 -9.96
CA SER A 101 -7.70 -28.87 -10.15
C SER A 101 -8.22 -28.56 -11.56
N PRO A 102 -7.67 -29.20 -12.61
CA PRO A 102 -8.09 -28.98 -13.99
C PRO A 102 -9.46 -29.60 -14.27
N ARG A 103 -10.27 -28.95 -15.12
CA ARG A 103 -11.58 -29.48 -15.58
C ARG A 103 -11.42 -30.73 -16.46
N ASP A 104 -10.31 -30.81 -17.19
CA ASP A 104 -9.99 -31.90 -18.11
C ASP A 104 -8.93 -32.83 -17.51
N GLU A 105 -9.33 -34.05 -17.13
CA GLU A 105 -8.42 -35.08 -16.61
C GLU A 105 -7.30 -35.44 -17.62
N SER A 106 -7.58 -35.37 -18.93
CA SER A 106 -6.60 -35.70 -19.98
C SER A 106 -5.37 -34.79 -19.99
N LYS A 107 -5.50 -33.53 -19.55
CA LYS A 107 -4.39 -32.56 -19.52
C LYS A 107 -3.74 -32.43 -18.14
N LYS A 108 -4.24 -33.16 -17.13
CA LYS A 108 -3.87 -33.00 -15.72
C LYS A 108 -2.39 -33.14 -15.42
N ALA A 109 -1.69 -34.03 -16.12
CA ALA A 109 -0.25 -34.19 -15.95
C ALA A 109 0.52 -32.91 -16.37
N ALA A 110 0.21 -32.37 -17.55
CA ALA A 110 0.86 -31.17 -18.07
C ALA A 110 0.55 -29.93 -17.22
N PHE A 111 -0.69 -29.80 -16.74
CA PHE A 111 -1.09 -28.74 -15.82
C PHE A 111 -0.37 -28.83 -14.47
N ASN A 112 -0.24 -30.01 -13.88
CA ASN A 112 0.51 -30.20 -12.65
C ASN A 112 1.99 -29.87 -12.81
N ASP A 113 2.62 -30.33 -13.88
CA ASP A 113 4.04 -30.02 -14.15
C ASP A 113 4.26 -28.51 -14.34
N PHE A 114 3.33 -27.82 -15.01
CA PHE A 114 3.35 -26.37 -15.12
C PHE A 114 3.13 -25.68 -13.76
N GLY A 115 2.21 -26.19 -12.93
CA GLY A 115 1.99 -25.72 -11.57
C GLY A 115 3.26 -25.80 -10.71
N PHE A 116 4.00 -26.90 -10.77
CA PHE A 116 5.28 -27.02 -10.08
C PHE A 116 6.33 -26.05 -10.61
N GLN A 117 6.39 -25.82 -11.93
CA GLN A 117 7.28 -24.81 -12.51
C GLN A 117 6.92 -23.38 -12.03
N LEU A 118 5.63 -23.08 -11.86
CA LEU A 118 5.18 -21.81 -11.28
C LEU A 118 5.61 -21.67 -9.82
N LEU A 119 5.50 -22.74 -9.01
CA LEU A 119 5.99 -22.73 -7.63
C LEU A 119 7.49 -22.47 -7.55
N THR A 120 8.28 -23.09 -8.44
CA THR A 120 9.72 -22.82 -8.56
C THR A 120 10.01 -21.39 -9.01
N ARG A 121 9.24 -20.80 -9.92
CA ARG A 121 9.55 -19.47 -10.47
C ARG A 121 9.07 -18.32 -9.60
N HIS A 122 7.92 -18.49 -8.96
CA HIS A 122 7.20 -17.41 -8.27
C HIS A 122 6.96 -17.70 -6.78
N GLY A 123 7.69 -18.64 -6.17
CA GLY A 123 7.50 -19.04 -4.77
C GLY A 123 7.52 -17.90 -3.75
N LYS A 124 8.14 -16.76 -4.08
CA LYS A 124 8.20 -15.57 -3.21
C LYS A 124 6.90 -14.77 -3.17
N SER A 125 6.17 -14.68 -4.28
CA SER A 125 4.93 -13.87 -4.41
C SER A 125 3.66 -14.67 -4.14
N LEU A 126 3.82 -15.91 -3.68
CA LEU A 126 2.74 -16.82 -3.35
C LEU A 126 2.55 -16.91 -1.84
N ASP A 127 1.30 -17.06 -1.43
CA ASP A 127 1.00 -17.36 -0.05
C ASP A 127 1.26 -18.84 0.23
N SER A 128 2.29 -19.11 1.02
CA SER A 128 2.76 -20.48 1.24
C SER A 128 1.74 -21.37 1.92
N ALA A 129 0.89 -20.82 2.81
CA ALA A 129 -0.11 -21.62 3.53
C ALA A 129 -1.20 -22.14 2.57
N THR A 130 -1.78 -21.25 1.78
CA THR A 130 -2.82 -21.60 0.81
C THR A 130 -2.28 -22.45 -0.33
N VAL A 131 -1.03 -22.26 -0.77
CA VAL A 131 -0.38 -23.16 -1.73
C VAL A 131 -0.32 -24.59 -1.19
N LEU A 132 0.09 -24.78 0.07
CA LEU A 132 0.22 -26.12 0.66
C LEU A 132 -1.12 -26.84 0.81
N GLU A 133 -2.22 -26.11 1.03
CA GLU A 133 -3.58 -26.67 1.06
C GLU A 133 -4.05 -27.15 -0.32
N MET A 134 -3.58 -26.52 -1.40
CA MET A 134 -3.97 -26.86 -2.77
C MET A 134 -3.12 -27.99 -3.39
N VAL A 135 -1.89 -28.17 -2.92
CA VAL A 135 -0.99 -29.21 -3.47
C VAL A 135 -1.54 -30.59 -3.13
N PRO A 136 -1.64 -31.52 -4.12
CA PRO A 136 -2.09 -32.87 -3.87
C PRO A 136 -1.23 -33.59 -2.82
N PRO A 137 -1.82 -34.31 -1.85
CA PRO A 137 -1.07 -34.98 -0.78
C PRO A 137 -0.18 -36.12 -1.27
N SER A 138 -0.39 -36.59 -2.51
CA SER A 138 0.45 -37.58 -3.19
C SER A 138 1.77 -37.00 -3.74
N THR A 139 1.99 -35.69 -3.62
CA THR A 139 3.17 -35.02 -4.16
C THR A 139 4.41 -35.32 -3.32
N PRO A 140 5.52 -35.80 -3.93
CA PRO A 140 6.76 -36.00 -3.20
C PRO A 140 7.37 -34.66 -2.77
N LEU A 141 7.88 -34.60 -1.54
CA LEU A 141 8.49 -33.39 -0.97
C LEU A 141 9.65 -32.84 -1.81
N SER A 142 10.36 -33.70 -2.55
CA SER A 142 11.45 -33.30 -3.44
C SER A 142 11.02 -32.29 -4.51
N LYS A 143 9.77 -32.33 -4.98
CA LYS A 143 9.24 -31.35 -5.95
C LYS A 143 8.99 -29.97 -5.34
N LEU A 144 8.93 -29.86 -4.01
CA LEU A 144 8.69 -28.60 -3.30
C LEU A 144 9.97 -27.97 -2.75
N GLY A 145 11.12 -28.63 -2.91
CA GLY A 145 12.40 -28.15 -2.36
C GLY A 145 12.77 -26.74 -2.82
N GLU A 146 12.70 -26.48 -4.12
CA GLU A 146 13.02 -25.16 -4.70
C GLU A 146 12.00 -24.08 -4.31
N PHE A 147 10.74 -24.48 -4.13
CA PHE A 147 9.70 -23.60 -3.62
C PHE A 147 10.01 -23.17 -2.19
N PHE A 148 10.30 -24.12 -1.28
CA PHE A 148 10.65 -23.79 0.10
C PHE A 148 11.94 -22.99 0.23
N ALA A 149 12.94 -23.27 -0.63
CA ALA A 149 14.18 -22.52 -0.70
C ALA A 149 13.96 -21.02 -1.01
N GLN A 150 12.82 -20.66 -1.60
CA GLN A 150 12.45 -19.27 -1.88
C GLN A 150 11.42 -18.73 -0.88
N ALA A 151 10.39 -19.49 -0.58
CA ALA A 151 9.27 -19.07 0.26
C ALA A 151 9.68 -18.82 1.72
N LEU A 152 10.45 -19.74 2.32
CA LEU A 152 10.80 -19.64 3.75
C LEU A 152 11.75 -18.46 4.03
N PRO A 153 12.86 -18.27 3.28
CA PRO A 153 13.73 -17.12 3.51
C PRO A 153 13.01 -15.79 3.23
N HIS A 154 12.17 -15.74 2.20
CA HIS A 154 11.40 -14.54 1.85
C HIS A 154 10.39 -14.18 2.95
N SER A 155 9.63 -15.16 3.45
CA SER A 155 8.70 -14.95 4.57
C SER A 155 9.42 -14.42 5.82
N ALA A 156 10.54 -15.06 6.21
CA ALA A 156 11.33 -14.61 7.35
C ALA A 156 11.94 -13.21 7.15
N HIS A 157 12.36 -12.89 5.92
CA HIS A 157 12.85 -11.56 5.56
C HIS A 157 11.74 -10.50 5.67
N ASN A 158 10.56 -10.76 5.11
CA ASN A 158 9.42 -9.82 5.16
C ASN A 158 8.98 -9.53 6.59
N VAL A 159 8.93 -10.55 7.46
CA VAL A 159 8.59 -10.35 8.89
C VAL A 159 9.62 -9.45 9.57
N ARG A 160 10.91 -9.65 9.30
CA ARG A 160 11.98 -8.81 9.85
C ARG A 160 11.92 -7.38 9.30
N GLU A 161 11.79 -7.20 8.00
CA GLU A 161 11.67 -5.87 7.38
C GLU A 161 10.46 -5.09 7.90
N MET A 162 9.31 -5.76 8.03
CA MET A 162 8.11 -5.15 8.60
C MET A 162 8.31 -4.76 10.06
N SER A 163 8.99 -5.60 10.85
CA SER A 163 9.31 -5.28 12.25
C SER A 163 10.23 -4.06 12.35
N ILE A 164 11.23 -3.96 11.47
CA ILE A 164 12.14 -2.82 11.40
C ILE A 164 11.36 -1.55 11.01
N THR A 165 10.59 -1.62 9.94
CA THR A 165 9.78 -0.50 9.44
C THR A 165 8.81 0.02 10.51
N LYS A 166 8.10 -0.91 11.18
CA LYS A 166 7.20 -0.59 12.30
C LYS A 166 7.96 0.12 13.43
N SER A 167 9.13 -0.38 13.80
CA SER A 167 9.95 0.20 14.87
C SER A 167 10.41 1.61 14.49
N LEU A 168 10.86 1.82 13.25
CA LEU A 168 11.24 3.14 12.74
C LEU A 168 10.06 4.11 12.72
N SER A 169 8.88 3.66 12.27
CA SER A 169 7.65 4.49 12.31
C SER A 169 7.25 4.86 13.74
N ASN A 170 7.41 3.94 14.71
CA ASN A 170 7.12 4.23 16.11
C ASN A 170 8.10 5.26 16.69
N VAL A 171 9.39 5.14 16.41
CA VAL A 171 10.40 6.12 16.84
C VAL A 171 10.11 7.50 16.24
N TYR A 172 9.79 7.56 14.95
CA TYR A 172 9.43 8.81 14.29
C TYR A 172 8.16 9.44 14.90
N ASN A 173 7.11 8.64 15.13
CA ASN A 173 5.89 9.11 15.77
C ASN A 173 6.16 9.65 17.18
N LEU A 174 7.00 8.97 17.96
CA LEU A 174 7.40 9.41 19.29
C LEU A 174 8.15 10.75 19.22
N GLN A 175 9.09 10.91 18.29
CA GLN A 175 9.82 12.16 18.10
C GLN A 175 8.88 13.33 17.79
N VAL A 176 7.94 13.14 16.85
CA VAL A 176 6.93 14.16 16.52
C VAL A 176 6.07 14.52 17.73
N GLN A 177 5.74 13.54 18.59
CA GLN A 177 4.99 13.79 19.81
C GLN A 177 5.82 14.57 20.84
N CYS A 178 7.10 14.25 21.02
CA CYS A 178 8.02 15.01 21.86
C CYS A 178 8.13 16.46 21.38
N ASP A 179 8.40 16.67 20.09
CA ASP A 179 8.46 18.00 19.48
C ASP A 179 7.16 18.78 19.73
N ARG A 180 6.01 18.12 19.58
CA ARG A 180 4.70 18.74 19.87
C ARG A 180 4.56 19.14 21.33
N VAL A 181 4.98 18.30 22.28
CA VAL A 181 4.93 18.62 23.72
C VAL A 181 5.88 19.78 24.03
N GLU A 182 7.09 19.79 23.47
CA GLU A 182 8.03 20.90 23.63
C GLU A 182 7.42 22.22 23.14
N ARG A 183 6.76 22.23 21.97
CA ARG A 183 6.07 23.42 21.46
C ARG A 183 4.87 23.85 22.31
N LEU A 184 4.10 22.91 22.86
CA LEU A 184 2.93 23.21 23.70
C LEU A 184 3.29 23.65 25.12
N THR A 185 4.45 23.22 25.62
CA THR A 185 4.94 23.60 26.95
C THR A 185 5.67 24.94 26.95
N GLN A 186 6.05 25.47 25.77
CA GLN A 186 6.57 26.82 25.63
C GLN A 186 5.54 27.83 26.17
N SER A 187 5.96 28.57 27.20
CA SER A 187 5.17 29.60 27.84
C SER A 187 6.08 30.76 28.20
N VAL A 188 5.50 31.95 28.33
CA VAL A 188 6.21 33.15 28.76
C VAL A 188 5.58 33.63 30.05
N GLN A 189 6.40 33.84 31.08
CA GLN A 189 5.97 34.42 32.34
C GLN A 189 6.06 35.94 32.24
N VAL A 190 4.98 36.62 32.64
CA VAL A 190 4.91 38.09 32.65
C VAL A 190 4.68 38.55 34.08
N ASP A 191 5.74 39.07 34.68
CA ASP A 191 5.69 39.71 36.00
C ASP A 191 5.21 41.17 35.91
N PRO A 192 4.73 41.77 37.02
CA PRO A 192 4.35 43.19 37.08
C PRO A 192 5.47 44.18 36.72
N ASN A 193 6.73 43.74 36.79
CA ASN A 193 7.90 44.54 36.43
C ASN A 193 8.41 44.28 35.00
N THR A 194 7.74 43.41 34.23
CA THR A 194 8.14 43.10 32.85
C THR A 194 8.01 44.34 31.97
N LEU A 195 9.10 44.72 31.31
CA LEU A 195 9.17 45.89 30.43
C LEU A 195 9.02 45.48 28.96
N CYS A 196 8.31 46.29 28.20
CA CYS A 196 8.28 46.17 26.75
C CYS A 196 9.64 46.58 26.17
N PRO A 197 10.30 45.74 25.36
CA PRO A 197 11.60 46.05 24.76
C PRO A 197 11.57 47.18 23.72
N VAL A 198 10.38 47.56 23.22
CA VAL A 198 10.24 48.63 22.21
C VAL A 198 10.05 50.00 22.85
N CYS A 199 9.15 50.12 23.84
CA CYS A 199 8.81 51.41 24.46
C CYS A 199 9.34 51.58 25.89
N HIS A 200 9.98 50.54 26.43
CA HIS A 200 10.54 50.48 27.79
C HIS A 200 9.53 50.74 28.93
N LYS A 201 8.22 50.71 28.65
CA LYS A 201 7.16 50.80 29.66
C LYS A 201 6.78 49.41 30.18
N ARG A 202 6.24 49.33 31.40
CA ARG A 202 5.74 48.08 31.99
C ARG A 202 4.56 47.52 31.18
N ILE A 203 4.52 46.20 31.01
CA ILE A 203 3.40 45.49 30.36
C ILE A 203 2.14 45.60 31.23
N GLY A 204 2.25 45.28 32.52
CA GLY A 204 1.13 45.38 33.47
C GLY A 204 -0.08 44.56 33.02
N ASP A 205 -1.28 45.13 33.22
CA ASP A 205 -2.58 44.51 32.91
C ASP A 205 -3.14 44.97 31.53
N ILE A 206 -2.25 45.42 30.64
CA ILE A 206 -2.61 45.97 29.32
C ILE A 206 -2.48 44.87 28.26
N VAL A 207 -3.30 44.95 27.19
CA VAL A 207 -3.23 44.04 26.04
C VAL A 207 -1.80 43.96 25.47
N PHE A 208 -1.27 42.74 25.42
CA PHE A 208 0.07 42.42 24.94
C PHE A 208 0.03 41.38 23.83
N ALA A 209 1.13 41.27 23.10
CA ALA A 209 1.38 40.25 22.09
C ALA A 209 2.65 39.45 22.45
N VAL A 210 2.63 38.15 22.16
CA VAL A 210 3.76 37.24 22.37
C VAL A 210 4.15 36.65 21.03
N TYR A 211 5.43 36.82 20.66
CA TYR A 211 5.98 36.25 19.42
C TYR A 211 6.51 34.83 19.65
N PRO A 212 6.61 33.96 18.61
CA PRO A 212 7.14 32.60 18.73
C PRO A 212 8.58 32.48 19.26
N ASN A 213 9.34 33.58 19.26
CA ASN A 213 10.67 33.66 19.89
C ASN A 213 10.63 34.02 21.40
N GLY A 214 9.45 34.05 22.01
CA GLY A 214 9.26 34.33 23.43
C GLY A 214 9.31 35.81 23.83
N LYS A 215 9.37 36.75 22.86
CA LYS A 215 9.35 38.18 23.16
C LYS A 215 7.92 38.68 23.40
N VAL A 216 7.73 39.37 24.53
CA VAL A 216 6.48 40.03 24.91
C VAL A 216 6.58 41.51 24.61
N VAL A 217 5.61 42.05 23.89
CA VAL A 217 5.52 43.48 23.58
C VAL A 217 4.08 43.97 23.79
N HIS A 218 3.90 45.27 23.96
CA HIS A 218 2.54 45.85 23.90
C HIS A 218 1.95 45.65 22.50
N TYR A 219 0.64 45.40 22.43
CA TYR A 219 -0.05 45.28 21.14
C TYR A 219 0.18 46.52 20.25
N ASN A 220 0.16 47.73 20.84
CA ASN A 220 0.40 48.95 20.08
C ASN A 220 1.85 49.09 19.56
N CYS A 221 2.83 48.42 20.18
CA CYS A 221 4.21 48.39 19.72
C CYS A 221 4.44 47.44 18.53
N THR A 222 3.42 46.66 18.14
CA THR A 222 3.46 45.78 16.97
C THR A 222 3.19 46.51 15.65
N ASN A 223 2.76 47.79 15.69
CA ASN A 223 2.40 48.59 14.51
C ASN A 223 1.47 47.84 13.53
N SER A 224 0.50 47.08 14.06
CA SER A 224 -0.45 46.26 13.29
C SER A 224 0.18 45.11 12.48
N ASN A 225 1.45 44.77 12.72
CA ASN A 225 2.14 43.64 12.09
C ASN A 225 2.56 42.60 13.15
N LEU A 226 1.79 41.51 13.23
CA LEU A 226 2.04 40.39 14.13
C LEU A 226 3.00 39.34 13.55
N GLN A 227 3.36 39.46 12.28
CA GLN A 227 4.25 38.51 11.60
C GLN A 227 5.71 38.92 11.72
N LEU A 228 6.02 40.19 11.93
CA LEU A 228 7.38 40.66 12.15
C LEU A 228 7.60 40.99 13.63
N CYS A 229 8.60 40.39 14.27
CA CYS A 229 8.98 40.79 15.62
C CYS A 229 9.71 42.14 15.60
N PRO A 230 9.22 43.18 16.29
CA PRO A 230 9.83 44.51 16.29
C PRO A 230 11.16 44.58 17.05
N VAL A 231 11.54 43.51 17.77
CA VAL A 231 12.76 43.45 18.60
C VAL A 231 13.88 42.73 17.86
N THR A 232 13.58 41.61 17.22
CA THR A 232 14.57 40.76 16.54
C THR A 232 14.57 40.94 15.02
N GLY A 233 13.52 41.53 14.44
CA GLY A 233 13.34 41.61 12.98
C GLY A 233 13.00 40.27 12.33
N GLU A 234 12.75 39.21 13.10
CA GLU A 234 12.37 37.90 12.57
C GLU A 234 10.94 37.92 12.03
N HIS A 235 10.75 37.31 10.86
CA HIS A 235 9.46 37.14 10.23
C HIS A 235 8.92 35.73 10.52
N PHE A 236 7.79 35.65 11.19
CA PHE A 236 7.03 34.45 11.46
C PHE A 236 5.88 34.42 10.43
N SER A 237 5.90 33.48 9.49
CA SER A 237 4.82 33.24 8.52
C SER A 237 4.15 31.92 8.76
#